data_AF-A0A7Y1VIV9-F1
#
_entry.id   AF-A0A7Y1VIV9-F1
#
_cell.length_a   1.000
_cell.length_b   1.000
_cell.length_c   1.000
_cell.angle_alpha   90.00
_cell.angle_beta   90.00
_cell.angle_gamma   90.00
#
_symmetry.space_group_name_H-M   'P 1'
#
loop_
_entity.id
_entity.type
_entity.pdbx_description
1 polymer ?
#
loop_
_entity_poly.entity_id
_entity_poly.type
_entity_poly.pdbx_seq_one_letter_code
_entity_poly.pdbx_strand_id
1 'polypeptide(L)'
;MGRPAINTVLIPTGTKNAFNAGIPSNDQSAFRDEVVATVEALSGNADYAEALADVLLPDVNTFIIGNSDGFLNGRQLADDVIDAELTLLTMSATPVGDGVDANDKAFLGVFPYLASAHPTN
;
A
#
# COMPACT_ATOMS: atom_id res chain seq x y z
N MET A 1 6.56 -8.37 3.74
CA MET A 1 5.21 -7.83 3.88
C MET A 1 5.18 -6.71 4.90
N GLY A 2 5.58 -5.51 4.46
CA GLY A 2 5.62 -4.31 5.27
C GLY A 2 4.49 -3.34 4.94
N ARG A 3 4.25 -3.10 3.64
CA ARG A 3 3.24 -2.18 3.13
C ARG A 3 1.99 -2.94 2.66
N PRO A 4 0.79 -2.35 2.78
CA PRO A 4 -0.41 -2.90 2.17
C PRO A 4 -0.24 -3.00 0.65
N ALA A 5 -1.02 -3.90 0.05
CA ALA A 5 -1.15 -4.21 -1.37
C ALA A 5 0.09 -4.54 -2.24
N ILE A 6 1.33 -4.27 -1.82
CA ILE A 6 2.54 -4.43 -2.65
C ILE A 6 2.66 -5.85 -3.24
N ASN A 7 2.70 -6.88 -2.40
CA ASN A 7 2.80 -8.26 -2.88
C ASN A 7 1.53 -8.77 -3.56
N THR A 8 0.37 -8.22 -3.23
CA THR A 8 -0.89 -8.69 -3.85
C THR A 8 -1.07 -8.14 -5.25
N VAL A 9 -0.64 -6.89 -5.49
CA VAL A 9 -0.87 -6.14 -6.74
C VAL A 9 0.38 -6.10 -7.62
N LEU A 10 1.56 -5.80 -7.05
CA LEU A 10 2.77 -5.47 -7.81
C LEU A 10 3.67 -6.66 -8.10
N ILE A 11 3.54 -7.75 -7.34
CA ILE A 11 4.33 -8.96 -7.52
C ILE A 11 3.52 -9.98 -8.35
N PRO A 12 4.01 -10.41 -9.52
CA PRO A 12 3.38 -11.45 -10.32
C PRO A 12 3.17 -12.75 -9.55
N THR A 13 2.05 -13.45 -9.81
CA THR A 13 1.67 -14.70 -9.10
C THR A 13 2.79 -15.76 -9.08
N GLY A 14 3.60 -15.85 -10.14
CA GLY A 14 4.70 -16.81 -10.22
C GLY A 14 5.85 -16.55 -9.25
N THR A 15 6.03 -15.30 -8.79
CA THR A 15 7.15 -14.88 -7.95
C THR A 15 6.74 -14.52 -6.52
N LYS A 16 5.44 -14.46 -6.21
CA LYS A 16 4.92 -14.20 -4.84
C LYS A 16 5.54 -15.08 -3.76
N ASN A 17 5.74 -16.38 -4.02
CA ASN A 17 6.34 -17.26 -3.03
C ASN A 17 7.82 -16.93 -2.78
N ALA A 18 8.56 -16.54 -3.83
CA ALA A 18 9.94 -16.11 -3.71
C ALA A 18 10.03 -14.76 -2.96
N PHE A 19 9.12 -13.83 -3.27
CA PHE A 19 8.99 -12.56 -2.55
C PHE A 19 8.69 -12.77 -1.06
N ASN A 20 7.68 -13.59 -0.75
CA ASN A 20 7.28 -13.90 0.63
C ASN A 20 8.37 -14.62 1.45
N ALA A 21 9.23 -15.42 0.80
CA ALA A 21 10.33 -16.14 1.44
C ALA A 21 11.65 -15.34 1.45
N GLY A 22 11.72 -14.23 0.72
CA GLY A 22 12.90 -13.40 0.57
C GLY A 22 13.22 -12.59 1.83
N ILE A 23 14.42 -12.00 1.83
CA ILE A 23 14.82 -11.01 2.83
C ILE A 23 14.46 -9.63 2.24
N PRO A 24 13.68 -8.79 2.94
CA PRO A 24 13.23 -7.51 2.38
C PRO A 24 14.36 -6.62 1.86
N SER A 25 15.54 -6.63 2.50
CA SER A 25 16.71 -5.87 2.05
C SER A 25 17.17 -6.22 0.62
N ASN A 26 16.76 -7.37 0.08
CA ASN A 26 17.10 -7.82 -1.25
C ASN A 26 16.02 -7.47 -2.28
N ASP A 27 14.85 -6.96 -1.88
CA ASP A 27 13.71 -6.76 -2.78
C ASP A 27 14.09 -5.84 -3.95
N GLN A 28 14.85 -4.79 -3.68
CA GLN A 28 15.35 -3.85 -4.70
C GLN A 28 16.15 -4.56 -5.80
N SER A 29 16.96 -5.54 -5.44
CA SER A 29 17.79 -6.28 -6.39
C SER A 29 17.05 -7.44 -7.06
N ALA A 30 16.01 -7.97 -6.41
CA ALA A 30 15.37 -9.22 -6.81
C ALA A 30 14.04 -9.02 -7.54
N PHE A 31 13.30 -7.94 -7.25
CA PHE A 31 11.92 -7.76 -7.70
C PHE A 31 11.62 -6.36 -8.25
N ARG A 32 12.59 -5.43 -8.23
CA ARG A 32 12.37 -4.05 -8.71
C ARG A 32 11.86 -4.00 -10.15
N ASP A 33 12.43 -4.81 -11.04
CA ASP A 33 12.01 -4.85 -12.45
C ASP A 33 10.53 -5.29 -12.59
N GLU A 34 10.07 -6.22 -11.76
CA GLU A 34 8.67 -6.67 -11.74
C GLU A 34 7.74 -5.57 -11.22
N VAL A 35 8.18 -4.84 -10.19
CA VAL A 35 7.42 -3.72 -9.62
C VAL A 35 7.35 -2.56 -10.63
N VAL A 36 8.46 -2.18 -11.26
CA VAL A 36 8.50 -1.14 -12.30
C VAL A 36 7.57 -1.52 -13.44
N ALA A 37 7.68 -2.75 -13.98
CA ALA A 37 6.83 -3.20 -15.06
C ALA A 37 5.33 -3.14 -14.70
N THR A 38 4.97 -3.51 -13.47
CA THR A 38 3.58 -3.47 -13.02
C THR A 38 3.08 -2.03 -12.82
N VAL A 39 3.88 -1.16 -12.20
CA VAL A 39 3.50 0.25 -12.00
C VAL A 39 3.43 0.99 -13.33
N GLU A 40 4.32 0.72 -14.27
CA GLU A 40 4.27 1.31 -15.61
C GLU A 40 3.00 0.87 -16.34
N ALA A 41 2.60 -0.40 -16.23
CA ALA A 41 1.36 -0.89 -16.80
C ALA A 41 0.10 -0.22 -16.20
N LEU A 42 0.15 0.20 -14.93
CA LEU A 42 -0.96 0.86 -14.24
C LEU A 42 -1.00 2.38 -14.49
N SER A 43 0.17 3.04 -14.48
CA SER A 43 0.30 4.50 -14.58
C SER A 43 0.46 5.00 -16.01
N GLY A 44 0.91 4.14 -16.93
CA GLY A 44 1.32 4.52 -18.28
C GLY A 44 2.58 5.40 -18.32
N ASN A 45 3.39 5.42 -17.25
CA ASN A 45 4.55 6.31 -17.12
C ASN A 45 5.77 5.58 -16.54
N ALA A 46 6.81 5.39 -17.35
CA ALA A 46 8.03 4.70 -16.98
C ALA A 46 8.85 5.43 -15.91
N ASP A 47 9.07 6.75 -16.06
CA ASP A 47 9.86 7.54 -15.11
C ASP A 47 9.21 7.54 -13.72
N TYR A 48 7.88 7.60 -13.69
CA TYR A 48 7.10 7.50 -12.46
C TYR A 48 7.22 6.11 -11.83
N ALA A 49 7.15 5.05 -12.64
CA ALA A 49 7.28 3.68 -12.17
C ALA A 49 8.65 3.39 -11.54
N GLU A 50 9.72 3.87 -12.18
CA GLU A 50 11.08 3.82 -11.67
C GLU A 50 11.20 4.49 -10.30
N ALA A 51 10.74 5.74 -10.20
CA ALA A 51 10.81 6.50 -8.96
C ALA A 51 9.94 5.89 -7.84
N LEU A 52 8.75 5.39 -8.19
CA LEU A 52 7.84 4.81 -7.21
C LEU A 52 8.36 3.44 -6.71
N ALA A 53 8.94 2.61 -7.57
CA ALA A 53 9.55 1.35 -7.14
C ALA A 53 10.63 1.58 -6.07
N ASP A 54 11.41 2.66 -6.19
CA ASP A 54 12.43 3.03 -5.20
C ASP A 54 11.86 3.54 -3.87
N VAL A 55 10.60 4.00 -3.86
CA VAL A 55 9.88 4.34 -2.63
C VAL A 55 9.24 3.11 -1.98
N LEU A 56 8.78 2.17 -2.79
CA LEU A 56 8.00 1.00 -2.34
C LEU A 56 8.89 -0.17 -1.89
N LEU A 57 10.12 -0.26 -2.40
CA LEU A 57 11.09 -1.28 -2.03
C LEU A 57 12.21 -0.68 -1.16
N PRO A 58 12.76 -1.41 -0.17
CA PRO A 58 12.31 -2.74 0.28
C PRO A 58 10.89 -2.69 0.90
N ASP A 59 10.16 -3.80 0.84
CA ASP A 59 8.80 -3.87 1.38
C ASP A 59 8.80 -3.92 2.92
N VAL A 60 9.05 -2.74 3.50
CA VAL A 60 9.07 -2.47 4.94
C VAL A 60 8.17 -1.28 5.26
N ASN A 61 7.47 -1.37 6.39
CA ASN A 61 6.67 -0.25 6.86
C ASN A 61 7.60 0.90 7.26
N THR A 62 7.35 2.09 6.72
CA THR A 62 8.17 3.28 6.98
C THR A 62 7.46 4.15 8.01
N PHE A 63 8.19 4.61 9.03
CA PHE A 63 7.67 5.55 10.01
C PHE A 63 8.73 6.57 10.39
N ILE A 64 8.43 7.83 10.09
CA ILE A 64 9.22 9.02 10.34
C ILE A 64 8.54 9.74 11.51
N ILE A 65 9.26 9.78 12.63
CA ILE A 65 8.79 10.43 13.86
C ILE A 65 8.59 11.92 13.59
N GLY A 66 7.43 12.45 13.99
CA GLY A 66 7.09 13.86 13.84
C GLY A 66 6.47 14.24 12.48
N ASN A 67 6.39 13.31 11.53
CA ASN A 67 5.60 13.47 10.31
C ASN A 67 4.18 12.91 10.55
N SER A 68 3.14 13.70 10.22
CA SER A 68 1.72 13.39 10.45
C SER A 68 0.95 13.01 9.18
N ASP A 69 1.62 12.74 8.07
CA ASP A 69 1.01 12.60 6.74
C ASP A 69 0.16 11.32 6.58
N GLY A 70 0.15 10.43 7.57
CA GLY A 70 -0.53 9.13 7.47
C GLY A 70 0.19 8.22 6.50
N PHE A 71 -0.52 7.32 5.83
CA PHE A 71 0.02 6.50 4.75
C PHE A 71 0.68 7.37 3.66
N LEU A 72 1.93 7.16 3.22
CA LEU A 72 2.86 6.01 3.36
C LEU A 72 3.80 6.05 4.59
N ASN A 73 3.60 6.99 5.50
CA ASN A 73 4.32 7.12 6.77
C ASN A 73 3.59 6.37 7.91
N GLY A 74 3.49 5.05 7.79
CA GLY A 74 2.61 4.22 8.60
C GLY A 74 1.18 4.26 8.06
N ARG A 75 0.19 4.23 8.96
CA ARG A 75 -1.21 4.53 8.61
C ARG A 75 -1.96 5.02 9.84
N GLN A 76 -2.83 6.00 9.66
CA GLN A 76 -3.80 6.42 10.66
C GLN A 76 -5.00 5.48 10.65
N LEU A 77 -5.83 5.59 11.69
CA LEU A 77 -7.03 4.76 11.82
C LEU A 77 -8.05 5.05 10.71
N ALA A 78 -8.12 6.30 10.25
CA ALA A 78 -9.04 6.76 9.22
C ALA A 78 -8.44 6.81 7.81
N ASP A 79 -7.20 6.35 7.63
CA ASP A 79 -6.59 6.31 6.30
C ASP A 79 -7.27 5.23 5.46
N ASP A 80 -7.83 5.65 4.33
CA ASP A 80 -8.24 4.73 3.28
C ASP A 80 -7.02 4.37 2.43
N VAL A 81 -6.32 3.32 2.87
CA VAL A 81 -5.07 2.90 2.23
C VAL A 81 -5.29 2.38 0.82
N ILE A 82 -6.44 1.78 0.51
CA ILE A 82 -6.70 1.23 -0.81
C ILE A 82 -6.95 2.36 -1.81
N ASP A 83 -7.72 3.38 -1.43
CA ASP A 83 -7.93 4.57 -2.26
C ASP A 83 -6.61 5.32 -2.51
N ALA A 84 -5.80 5.47 -1.45
CA ALA A 84 -4.49 6.10 -1.55
C ALA A 84 -3.56 5.32 -2.49
N GLU A 85 -3.52 3.99 -2.38
CA GLU A 85 -2.73 3.11 -3.24
C GLU A 85 -3.21 3.12 -4.69
N LEU A 86 -4.51 3.00 -4.92
CA LEU A 86 -5.07 2.99 -6.27
C LEU A 86 -4.79 4.33 -6.98
N THR A 87 -4.94 5.44 -6.26
CA THR A 87 -4.58 6.78 -6.75
C THR A 87 -3.10 6.88 -7.09
N LEU A 88 -2.23 6.41 -6.18
CA LEU A 88 -0.78 6.44 -6.33
C LEU A 88 -0.33 5.57 -7.52
N LEU A 89 -0.71 4.30 -7.55
CA LEU A 89 -0.25 3.33 -8.55
C LEU A 89 -0.71 3.65 -9.97
N THR A 90 -1.86 4.32 -10.12
CA THR A 90 -2.38 4.75 -11.42
C THR A 90 -1.92 6.15 -11.83
N MET A 91 -1.13 6.83 -11.00
CA MET A 91 -0.71 8.23 -11.19
C MET A 91 -1.91 9.15 -11.44
N SER A 92 -3.04 8.89 -10.78
CA SER A 92 -4.28 9.60 -11.03
C SER A 92 -4.24 11.00 -10.40
N ALA A 93 -4.67 12.01 -11.18
CA ALA A 93 -4.79 13.39 -10.69
C ALA A 93 -5.98 13.59 -9.73
N THR A 94 -6.91 12.64 -9.70
CA THR A 94 -8.07 12.63 -8.80
C THR A 94 -8.10 11.35 -7.99
N PRO A 95 -8.59 11.37 -6.74
CA PRO A 95 -8.72 10.15 -5.94
C PRO A 95 -9.47 9.06 -6.69
N VAL A 96 -8.96 7.84 -6.64
CA VAL A 96 -9.58 6.66 -7.22
C VAL A 96 -10.05 5.77 -6.07
N GLY A 97 -11.36 5.59 -5.98
CA GLY A 97 -12.00 4.84 -4.90
C GLY A 97 -12.12 3.34 -5.19
N ASP A 98 -12.11 2.52 -4.14
CA ASP A 98 -12.45 1.09 -4.21
C ASP A 98 -13.96 0.81 -4.04
N GLY A 99 -14.73 1.85 -3.69
CA GLY A 99 -16.19 1.80 -3.50
C GLY A 99 -16.62 1.55 -2.05
N VAL A 100 -15.70 1.60 -1.08
CA VAL A 100 -15.96 1.43 0.36
C VAL A 100 -15.57 2.70 1.13
N ASP A 101 -16.38 3.74 0.98
CA ASP A 101 -16.04 5.09 1.47
C ASP A 101 -16.03 5.24 3.01
N ALA A 102 -16.64 4.30 3.75
CA ALA A 102 -16.73 4.39 5.21
C ALA A 102 -17.06 3.05 5.89
N ASN A 103 -16.68 2.95 7.16
CA ASN A 103 -17.14 1.89 8.05
C ASN A 103 -18.65 1.99 8.32
N ASP A 104 -19.30 0.84 8.51
CA ASP A 104 -20.70 0.74 8.96
C ASP A 104 -20.97 1.44 10.31
N LYS A 105 -19.92 1.59 11.13
CA LYS A 105 -19.94 2.29 12.41
C LYS A 105 -18.76 3.25 12.50
N ALA A 106 -19.03 4.47 12.97
CA ALA A 106 -18.00 5.46 13.24
C ALA A 106 -17.01 4.99 14.32
N PHE A 107 -15.77 5.46 14.22
CA PHE A 107 -14.77 5.30 15.27
C PHE A 107 -15.21 5.97 16.57
N LEU A 108 -14.79 5.42 17.70
CA LEU A 108 -15.02 6.00 19.02
C LEU A 108 -14.04 7.16 19.24
N GLY A 109 -14.46 8.19 19.97
CA GLY A 109 -13.57 9.29 20.38
C GLY A 109 -12.62 8.93 21.53
N VAL A 110 -12.75 7.71 22.08
CA VAL A 110 -11.97 7.21 23.21
C VAL A 110 -11.51 5.78 22.95
N PHE A 111 -10.43 5.37 23.61
CA PHE A 111 -9.90 4.01 23.49
C PHE A 111 -10.91 2.95 24.02
N PRO A 112 -11.07 1.79 23.36
CA PRO A 112 -10.44 1.39 22.09
C PRO A 112 -11.17 2.04 20.91
N TYR A 113 -10.48 2.84 20.10
CA TYR A 113 -11.08 3.71 19.06
C TYR A 113 -11.92 2.98 17.98
N LEU A 114 -11.88 1.65 17.92
CA LEU A 114 -12.70 0.82 17.04
C LEU A 114 -14.11 0.62 17.59
N ALA A 115 -15.10 0.56 16.70
CA ALA A 115 -16.45 0.15 17.07
C ALA A 115 -16.48 -1.30 17.57
N SER A 116 -17.51 -1.67 18.34
CA SER A 116 -17.72 -3.05 18.75
C SER A 116 -17.87 -3.99 17.55
N ALA A 117 -17.34 -5.21 17.66
CA ALA A 117 -17.51 -6.23 16.63
C ALA A 117 -18.99 -6.47 16.29
N HIS A 118 -19.26 -6.80 15.02
CA HIS A 118 -20.59 -7.25 14.63
C HIS A 118 -20.98 -8.52 15.40
N PRO A 119 -22.25 -8.65 15.84
CA PRO A 119 -22.70 -9.88 16.48
C PRO A 119 -22.58 -11.04 15.49
N THR A 120 -22.21 -12.22 15.98
CA THR A 120 -22.20 -13.45 15.19
C THR A 120 -23.62 -13.78 14.74
N ASN A 121 -23.82 -14.00 13.45
CA ASN A 121 -25.06 -14.56 12.89
C ASN A 121 -25.31 -15.98 13.39
#